data_AF-A0A1Y4AGR9-F1
#
_entry.id   AF-A0A1Y4AGR9-F1
#
_cell.length_a   1.000
_cell.length_b   1.000
_cell.length_c   1.000
_cell.angle_alpha   90.00
_cell.angle_beta   90.00
_cell.angle_gamma   90.00
#
_symmetry.space_group_name_H-M   'P 1'
#
loop_
_entity.id
_entity.type
_entity.pdbx_description
1 polymer ?
#
loop_
_entity_poly.entity_id
_entity_poly.type
_entity_poly.pdbx_seq_one_letter_code
_entity_poly.pdbx_strand_id
1 'polypeptide(L)'
;MTGLRKRVTTGFVSIVCLLFFSGMVSFLELSHLSRDTEDILKANARNIELAREMLDAAHEQNIALVHLSVFGDREYDSLCRASMERLESALLVAQTEALDKSFLDSLAFATTELRLLTDSYLTWAEEAPAGKPATASGPDSLRHGWYDGEYEALYGRLTSAIKNYMTSTQSSLAPRAEQMKKNAYRAVTPVLISLAVMIAIVLMLSYFMNLYCVDPVLKMNKGLGDYLVYRVPFVAKGDFKDEMLQLKEKIDALIALSKQQKN
;
A
#
# COMPACT_ATOMS: atom_id res chain seq x y z
N MET A 1 -27.73 31.59 -28.75
CA MET A 1 -27.72 31.41 -27.28
C MET A 1 -26.90 32.54 -26.67
N THR A 2 -27.51 33.38 -25.82
CA THR A 2 -26.91 34.58 -25.21
C THR A 2 -25.64 34.26 -24.41
N GLY A 3 -24.60 35.09 -24.59
CA GLY A 3 -23.26 34.86 -24.04
C GLY A 3 -23.18 34.72 -22.52
N LEU A 4 -24.12 35.30 -21.76
CA LEU A 4 -24.14 35.22 -20.30
C LEU A 4 -24.33 33.79 -19.78
N ARG A 5 -25.35 33.08 -20.29
CA ARG A 5 -25.64 31.70 -19.89
C ARG A 5 -24.47 30.77 -20.21
N LYS A 6 -23.87 30.90 -21.40
CA LYS A 6 -22.72 30.09 -21.80
C LYS A 6 -21.50 30.36 -20.91
N ARG A 7 -21.19 31.63 -20.63
CA ARG A 7 -20.05 32.02 -19.78
C ARG A 7 -20.20 31.54 -18.34
N VAL A 8 -21.39 31.68 -17.76
CA VAL A 8 -21.67 31.23 -16.38
C VAL A 8 -21.60 29.71 -16.28
N THR A 9 -22.28 28.98 -17.18
CA THR A 9 -22.23 27.51 -17.19
C THR A 9 -20.81 26.99 -17.43
N THR A 10 -20.03 27.60 -18.35
CA THR A 10 -18.63 27.22 -18.57
C THR A 10 -17.77 27.45 -17.33
N GLY A 11 -17.97 28.54 -16.58
CA GLY A 11 -17.25 28.80 -15.33
C GLY A 11 -17.54 27.76 -14.25
N PHE A 12 -18.81 27.43 -14.03
CA PHE A 12 -19.19 26.39 -13.06
C PHE A 12 -18.71 24.98 -13.47
N VAL A 13 -18.81 24.63 -14.76
CA VAL A 13 -18.31 23.35 -15.27
C VAL A 13 -16.78 23.25 -15.13
N SER A 14 -16.07 24.34 -15.40
CA SER A 14 -14.61 24.43 -15.19
C SER A 14 -14.22 24.13 -13.73
N ILE A 15 -14.94 24.71 -12.76
CA ILE A 15 -14.68 24.47 -11.33
C ILE A 15 -14.93 23.01 -10.96
N VAL A 16 -16.02 22.40 -11.45
CA VAL A 16 -16.30 20.98 -11.22
C VAL A 16 -15.22 20.09 -11.83
N CYS A 17 -14.78 20.38 -13.06
CA CYS A 17 -13.69 19.64 -13.70
C CYS A 17 -12.39 19.76 -12.91
N LEU A 18 -12.02 20.95 -12.44
CA LEU A 18 -10.81 21.15 -11.63
C LEU A 18 -10.86 20.39 -10.30
N LEU A 19 -12.00 20.44 -9.60
CA LEU A 19 -12.19 19.69 -8.36
C LEU A 19 -12.10 18.17 -8.60
N PHE A 20 -12.65 17.69 -9.72
CA PHE A 20 -12.56 16.30 -10.10
C PHE A 20 -11.12 15.87 -10.38
N PHE A 21 -10.37 16.63 -11.21
CA PHE A 21 -8.98 16.31 -11.50
C PHE A 21 -8.09 16.41 -10.25
N SER A 22 -8.29 17.41 -9.40
CA SER A 22 -7.57 17.55 -8.13
C SER A 22 -7.86 16.39 -7.18
N GLY A 23 -9.12 15.96 -7.06
CA GLY A 23 -9.51 14.82 -6.25
C GLY A 23 -8.95 13.50 -6.80
N MET A 24 -8.94 13.35 -8.13
CA MET A 24 -8.42 12.16 -8.80
C MET A 24 -6.90 12.03 -8.63
N VAL A 25 -6.14 13.13 -8.75
CA VAL A 25 -4.68 13.12 -8.49
C VAL A 25 -4.38 12.72 -7.04
N SER A 26 -5.10 13.28 -6.07
CA SER A 26 -4.93 12.93 -4.65
C SER A 26 -5.26 11.46 -4.37
N PHE A 27 -6.25 10.90 -5.06
CA PHE A 27 -6.58 9.47 -4.97
C PHE A 27 -5.48 8.58 -5.58
N LEU A 28 -4.90 9.00 -6.71
CA LEU A 28 -3.81 8.27 -7.35
C LEU A 28 -2.55 8.25 -6.48
N GLU A 29 -2.18 9.35 -5.84
CA GLU A 29 -1.04 9.38 -4.89
C GLU A 29 -1.25 8.42 -3.72
N LEU A 30 -2.47 8.36 -3.17
CA LEU A 30 -2.85 7.40 -2.13
C LEU A 30 -2.83 5.95 -2.65
N SER A 31 -3.25 5.73 -3.89
CA SER A 31 -3.22 4.41 -4.53
C SER A 31 -1.80 3.93 -4.81
N HIS A 32 -0.88 4.83 -5.18
CA HIS A 32 0.54 4.50 -5.32
C HIS A 32 1.14 4.10 -3.98
N LEU A 33 0.88 4.88 -2.93
CA LEU A 33 1.36 4.58 -1.57
C LEU A 33 0.79 3.26 -1.02
N SER A 34 -0.47 2.93 -1.37
CA SER A 34 -1.07 1.63 -1.05
C SER A 34 -0.43 0.46 -1.80
N ARG A 35 -0.04 0.66 -3.07
CA ARG A 35 0.57 -0.39 -3.89
C ARG A 35 2.01 -0.67 -3.47
N ASP A 36 2.77 0.37 -3.17
CA ASP A 36 4.13 0.24 -2.61
C ASP A 36 4.11 -0.52 -1.28
N THR A 37 3.06 -0.30 -0.47
CA THR A 37 2.85 -1.04 0.78
C THR A 37 2.54 -2.52 0.53
N GLU A 38 1.73 -2.85 -0.48
CA GLU A 38 1.39 -4.23 -0.84
C GLU A 38 2.62 -4.99 -1.37
N ASP A 39 3.47 -4.33 -2.16
CA ASP A 39 4.73 -4.89 -2.64
C ASP A 39 5.71 -5.13 -1.48
N ILE A 40 5.80 -4.20 -0.51
CA ILE A 40 6.58 -4.39 0.74
C ILE A 40 6.03 -5.56 1.56
N LEU A 41 4.71 -5.71 1.64
CA LEU A 41 4.07 -6.82 2.35
C LEU A 41 4.38 -8.17 1.71
N LYS A 42 4.33 -8.24 0.37
CA LYS A 42 4.64 -9.44 -0.39
C LYS A 42 6.11 -9.85 -0.25
N ALA A 43 7.03 -8.88 -0.33
CA ALA A 43 8.45 -9.12 -0.12
C ALA A 43 8.72 -9.65 1.31
N ASN A 44 8.08 -9.09 2.32
CA ASN A 44 8.25 -9.54 3.69
C ASN A 44 7.57 -10.89 3.99
N ALA A 45 6.43 -11.20 3.38
CA ALA A 45 5.82 -12.54 3.48
C ALA A 45 6.77 -13.61 2.90
N ARG A 46 7.42 -13.30 1.78
CA ARG A 46 8.45 -14.15 1.19
C ARG A 46 9.68 -14.31 2.10
N ASN A 47 10.10 -13.24 2.77
CA ASN A 47 11.19 -13.30 3.76
C ASN A 47 10.85 -14.20 4.96
N ILE A 48 9.60 -14.21 5.43
CA ILE A 48 9.14 -15.12 6.49
C ILE A 48 9.17 -16.57 6.03
N GLU A 49 8.75 -16.83 4.78
CA GLU A 49 8.80 -18.19 4.20
C GLU A 49 10.24 -18.69 4.11
N LEU A 50 11.17 -17.85 3.63
CA LEU A 50 12.60 -18.16 3.58
C LEU A 50 13.17 -18.42 4.99
N ALA A 51 12.76 -17.63 6.00
CA ALA A 51 13.19 -17.85 7.38
C ALA A 51 12.70 -19.20 7.93
N ARG A 52 11.48 -19.63 7.59
CA ARG A 52 10.96 -20.95 7.95
C ARG A 52 11.73 -22.06 7.26
N GLU A 53 11.96 -21.93 5.96
CA GLU A 53 12.74 -22.91 5.19
C GLU A 53 14.16 -23.07 5.74
N MET A 54 14.82 -21.97 6.13
CA MET A 54 16.11 -22.01 6.83
C MET A 54 16.02 -22.73 8.19
N LEU A 55 14.98 -22.44 8.98
CA LEU A 55 14.80 -23.07 10.28
C LEU A 55 14.57 -24.58 10.16
N ASP A 56 13.72 -24.99 9.21
CA ASP A 56 13.39 -26.39 8.94
C ASP A 56 14.62 -27.13 8.42
N ALA A 57 15.39 -26.54 7.50
CA ALA A 57 16.63 -27.11 6.99
C ALA A 57 17.70 -27.25 8.09
N ALA A 58 17.86 -26.24 8.95
CA ALA A 58 18.76 -26.33 10.10
C ALA A 58 18.34 -27.44 11.07
N HIS A 59 17.04 -27.59 11.31
CA HIS A 59 16.52 -28.64 12.19
C HIS A 59 16.72 -30.04 11.61
N GLU A 60 16.44 -30.21 10.31
CA GLU A 60 16.67 -31.45 9.56
C GLU A 60 18.16 -31.84 9.59
N GLN A 61 19.05 -30.86 9.44
CA GLN A 61 20.49 -31.06 9.56
C GLN A 61 20.90 -31.53 10.96
N ASN A 62 20.37 -30.91 12.01
CA ASN A 62 20.65 -31.30 13.39
C ASN A 62 20.21 -32.75 13.67
N ILE A 63 19.02 -33.14 13.19
CA ILE A 63 18.54 -34.52 13.29
C ILE A 63 19.50 -35.47 12.57
N ALA A 64 19.88 -35.15 11.32
CA ALA A 64 20.80 -35.96 10.53
C ALA A 64 22.15 -36.15 11.24
N LEU A 65 22.69 -35.07 11.81
CA LEU A 65 23.98 -35.10 12.51
C LEU A 65 23.90 -35.87 13.82
N VAL A 66 22.80 -35.77 14.57
CA VAL A 66 22.58 -36.61 15.77
C VAL A 66 22.50 -38.08 15.38
N HIS A 67 21.79 -38.42 14.30
CA HIS A 67 21.70 -39.80 13.83
C HIS A 67 23.06 -40.36 13.38
N LEU A 68 23.83 -39.56 12.64
CA LEU A 68 25.18 -39.94 12.21
C LEU A 68 26.16 -40.04 13.38
N SER A 69 26.06 -39.12 14.36
CA SER A 69 27.00 -39.04 15.47
C SER A 69 26.74 -40.02 16.61
N VAL A 70 25.47 -40.29 16.92
CA VAL A 70 25.06 -41.18 18.01
C VAL A 70 24.83 -42.61 17.52
N PHE A 71 24.19 -42.79 16.37
CA PHE A 71 23.80 -44.11 15.87
C PHE A 71 24.75 -44.67 14.80
N GLY A 72 25.63 -43.82 14.23
CA GLY A 72 26.60 -44.23 13.21
C GLY A 72 25.96 -44.59 11.87
N ASP A 73 24.73 -44.13 11.63
CA ASP A 73 23.95 -44.46 10.45
C ASP A 73 24.36 -43.59 9.26
N ARG A 74 25.02 -44.21 8.26
CA ARG A 74 25.57 -43.51 7.09
C ARG A 74 24.51 -43.10 6.07
N GLU A 75 23.26 -43.59 6.19
CA GLU A 75 22.17 -43.15 5.31
C GLU A 75 21.87 -41.64 5.47
N TYR A 76 22.15 -41.09 6.66
CA TYR A 76 21.92 -39.68 6.99
C TYR A 76 23.02 -38.72 6.52
N ASP A 77 24.15 -39.21 5.98
CA ASP A 77 25.21 -38.34 5.42
C ASP A 77 24.68 -37.50 4.25
N SER A 78 23.96 -38.15 3.33
CA SER A 78 23.31 -37.50 2.19
C SER A 78 22.27 -36.45 2.62
N LEU A 79 21.51 -36.74 3.68
CA LEU A 79 20.48 -35.86 4.22
C LEU A 79 21.11 -34.65 4.92
N CYS A 80 22.20 -34.83 5.64
CA CYS A 80 22.96 -33.75 6.29
C CYS A 80 23.53 -32.75 5.26
N ARG A 81 24.12 -33.26 4.16
CA ARG A 81 24.61 -32.40 3.07
C ARG A 81 23.47 -31.67 2.35
N ALA A 82 22.39 -32.39 2.02
CA ALA A 82 21.23 -31.80 1.34
C ALA A 82 20.54 -30.71 2.18
N SER A 83 20.40 -30.92 3.50
CA SER A 83 19.83 -29.92 4.40
C SER A 83 20.72 -28.67 4.51
N MET A 84 22.04 -28.84 4.53
CA MET A 84 22.97 -27.71 4.58
C MET A 84 22.97 -26.90 3.29
N GLU A 85 22.92 -27.57 2.12
CA GLU A 85 22.77 -26.90 0.83
C GLU A 85 21.44 -26.13 0.72
N ARG A 86 20.34 -26.68 1.23
CA ARG A 86 19.05 -25.95 1.31
C ARG A 86 19.14 -24.72 2.19
N LEU A 87 19.75 -24.83 3.38
CA LEU A 87 19.93 -23.72 4.30
C LEU A 87 20.71 -22.57 3.63
N GLU A 88 21.81 -22.88 2.94
CA GLU A 88 22.59 -21.87 2.23
C GLU A 88 21.87 -21.27 1.03
N SER A 89 21.17 -22.09 0.25
CA SER A 89 20.38 -21.61 -0.89
C SER A 89 19.30 -20.63 -0.42
N ALA A 90 18.55 -20.97 0.63
CA ALA A 90 17.54 -20.09 1.21
C ALA A 90 18.18 -18.80 1.76
N LEU A 91 19.33 -18.91 2.44
CA LEU A 91 20.07 -17.77 2.97
C LEU A 91 20.55 -16.81 1.86
N LEU A 92 21.06 -17.33 0.75
CA LEU A 92 21.49 -16.51 -0.39
C LEU A 92 20.31 -15.75 -1.00
N VAL A 93 19.16 -16.41 -1.16
CA VAL A 93 17.94 -15.74 -1.65
C VAL A 93 17.54 -14.63 -0.68
N ALA A 94 17.54 -14.88 0.63
CA ALA A 94 17.22 -13.88 1.63
C ALA A 94 18.21 -12.70 1.63
N GLN A 95 19.52 -12.93 1.41
CA GLN A 95 20.52 -11.86 1.26
C GLN A 95 20.29 -10.98 0.04
N THR A 96 19.84 -11.56 -1.06
CA THR A 96 19.54 -10.79 -2.27
C THR A 96 18.26 -9.97 -2.14
N GLU A 97 17.30 -10.42 -1.35
CA GLU A 97 15.95 -9.85 -1.30
C GLU A 97 15.68 -8.98 -0.06
N ALA A 98 16.44 -9.15 1.02
CA ALA A 98 16.23 -8.39 2.24
C ALA A 98 16.78 -6.96 2.17
N LEU A 99 15.99 -6.03 2.70
CA LEU A 99 16.40 -4.65 2.93
C LEU A 99 17.44 -4.53 4.07
N ASP A 100 17.36 -5.40 5.08
CA ASP A 100 18.21 -5.36 6.27
C ASP A 100 19.32 -6.42 6.20
N LYS A 101 20.47 -6.01 5.67
CA LYS A 101 21.64 -6.90 5.48
C LYS A 101 22.36 -7.24 6.78
N SER A 102 22.21 -6.40 7.81
CA SER A 102 22.93 -6.53 9.09
C SER A 102 22.62 -7.84 9.84
N PHE A 103 21.37 -8.28 9.85
CA PHE A 103 20.97 -9.56 10.47
C PHE A 103 21.44 -10.77 9.67
N LEU A 104 21.47 -10.63 8.35
CA LEU A 104 21.84 -11.70 7.43
C LEU A 104 23.34 -11.92 7.35
N ASP A 105 24.16 -10.89 7.61
CA ASP A 105 25.62 -11.05 7.72
C ASP A 105 25.99 -11.90 8.94
N SER A 106 25.34 -11.67 10.08
CA SER A 106 25.52 -12.48 11.30
C SER A 106 25.04 -13.92 11.09
N LEU A 107 23.91 -14.08 10.38
CA LEU A 107 23.35 -15.39 10.05
C LEU A 107 24.25 -16.16 9.07
N ALA A 108 24.80 -15.47 8.07
CA ALA A 108 25.72 -16.08 7.11
C ALA A 108 27.03 -16.52 7.75
N PHE A 109 27.58 -15.70 8.65
CA PHE A 109 28.74 -16.09 9.43
C PHE A 109 28.47 -17.37 10.23
N ALA A 110 27.37 -17.42 10.99
CA ALA A 110 26.98 -18.60 11.76
C ALA A 110 26.72 -19.84 10.89
N THR A 111 26.14 -19.65 9.70
CA THR A 111 25.89 -20.74 8.73
C THR A 111 27.20 -21.31 8.18
N THR A 112 28.14 -20.44 7.79
CA THR A 112 29.47 -20.89 7.31
C THR A 112 30.29 -21.59 8.39
N GLU A 113 30.21 -21.10 9.64
CA GLU A 113 30.88 -21.70 10.79
C GLU A 113 30.32 -23.10 11.08
N LEU A 114 28.98 -23.25 11.06
CA LEU A 114 28.31 -24.54 11.20
C LEU A 114 28.69 -25.51 10.07
N ARG A 115 28.85 -25.01 8.84
CA ARG A 115 29.22 -25.83 7.68
C ARG A 115 30.64 -26.36 7.81
N LEU A 116 31.60 -25.51 8.14
CA LEU A 116 33.00 -25.93 8.34
C LEU A 116 33.10 -26.98 9.44
N LEU A 117 32.36 -26.78 10.53
CA LEU A 117 32.34 -27.73 11.65
C LEU A 117 31.70 -29.06 11.23
N THR A 118 30.59 -29.03 10.51
CA THR A 118 29.94 -30.24 9.98
C THR A 118 30.83 -30.98 8.98
N ASP A 119 31.49 -30.28 8.05
CA ASP A 119 32.37 -30.88 7.04
C ASP A 119 33.62 -31.52 7.68
N SER A 120 34.20 -30.86 8.69
CA SER A 120 35.29 -31.42 9.49
C SER A 120 34.89 -32.71 10.23
N TYR A 121 33.62 -32.82 10.63
CA TYR A 121 33.08 -34.01 11.25
C TYR A 121 32.84 -35.14 10.24
N LEU A 122 32.27 -34.82 9.08
CA LEU A 122 32.00 -35.80 8.02
C LEU A 122 33.30 -36.38 7.47
N THR A 123 34.31 -35.57 7.24
CA THR A 123 35.65 -36.01 6.81
C THR A 123 36.31 -36.92 7.86
N TRP A 124 36.24 -36.55 9.14
CA TRP A 124 36.69 -37.40 10.24
C TRP A 124 35.91 -38.74 10.32
N ALA A 125 34.59 -38.71 10.09
CA ALA A 125 33.74 -39.89 10.09
C ALA A 125 33.98 -40.80 8.84
N GLU A 126 34.42 -40.24 7.72
CA GLU A 126 34.82 -40.98 6.52
C GLU A 126 36.18 -41.67 6.68
N GLU A 127 37.14 -41.03 7.37
CA GLU A 127 38.46 -41.60 7.69
C GLU A 127 38.40 -42.71 8.76
N ALA A 128 37.32 -42.76 9.55
CA ALA A 128 37.08 -43.82 10.51
C ALA A 128 36.77 -45.15 9.78
N PRO A 129 37.49 -46.26 10.07
CA PRO A 129 37.38 -47.49 9.30
C PRO A 129 35.96 -48.07 9.33
N ALA A 130 35.38 -48.25 8.15
CA ALA A 130 34.06 -48.81 7.94
C ALA A 130 33.97 -50.24 8.51
N GLY A 131 33.23 -50.41 9.60
CA GLY A 131 32.90 -51.74 10.14
C GLY A 131 33.13 -51.95 11.64
N LYS A 132 33.58 -50.96 12.40
CA LYS A 132 33.47 -51.05 13.87
C LYS A 132 32.11 -50.53 14.32
N PRO A 133 31.24 -51.35 14.95
CA PRO A 133 30.09 -50.82 15.66
C PRO A 133 30.56 -49.85 16.74
N ALA A 134 29.70 -48.89 17.08
CA ALA A 134 29.91 -47.79 18.03
C ALA A 134 30.21 -48.23 19.48
N THR A 135 30.77 -49.41 19.72
CA THR A 135 31.01 -50.01 21.04
C THR A 135 32.46 -50.46 21.27
N ALA A 136 33.40 -50.09 20.41
CA ALA A 136 34.82 -50.43 20.59
C ALA A 136 35.65 -49.24 21.14
N SER A 137 35.53 -49.00 22.44
CA SER A 137 36.59 -48.47 23.30
C SER A 137 37.34 -47.21 22.82
N GLY A 138 36.63 -46.07 22.76
CA GLY A 138 37.14 -44.67 22.70
C GLY A 138 36.96 -43.96 21.34
N PRO A 139 36.42 -42.70 21.24
CA PRO A 139 36.10 -41.71 22.26
C PRO A 139 34.62 -41.27 22.22
N ASP A 140 33.71 -42.01 22.86
CA ASP A 140 32.32 -41.55 23.06
C ASP A 140 32.26 -40.20 23.79
N SER A 141 33.25 -39.92 24.64
CA SER A 141 33.41 -38.64 25.32
C SER A 141 33.85 -37.49 24.41
N LEU A 142 34.63 -37.73 23.33
CA LEU A 142 34.93 -36.67 22.35
C LEU A 142 33.75 -36.43 21.41
N ARG A 143 32.98 -37.46 21.00
CA ARG A 143 31.80 -37.26 20.15
C ARG A 143 30.69 -36.51 20.90
N HIS A 144 30.40 -36.91 22.14
CA HIS A 144 29.45 -36.17 22.98
C HIS A 144 29.98 -34.79 23.36
N GLY A 145 31.27 -34.65 23.73
CA GLY A 145 31.86 -33.36 24.10
C GLY A 145 31.94 -32.36 22.94
N TRP A 146 32.11 -32.83 21.71
CA TRP A 146 32.08 -31.99 20.51
C TRP A 146 30.66 -31.49 20.19
N TYR A 147 29.66 -32.37 20.31
CA TYR A 147 28.27 -32.00 20.09
C TYR A 147 27.77 -31.01 21.17
N ASP A 148 28.00 -31.32 22.45
CA ASP A 148 27.56 -30.55 23.63
C ASP A 148 28.36 -29.23 23.80
N GLY A 149 29.63 -29.20 23.37
CA GLY A 149 30.53 -28.06 23.56
C GLY A 149 30.56 -27.05 22.42
N GLU A 150 30.64 -27.50 21.17
CA GLU A 150 30.89 -26.63 20.01
C GLU A 150 29.68 -26.55 19.07
N TYR A 151 29.06 -27.69 18.75
CA TYR A 151 27.95 -27.73 17.81
C TYR A 151 26.65 -27.15 18.37
N GLU A 152 26.24 -27.52 19.59
CA GLU A 152 24.98 -27.05 20.20
C GLU A 152 24.96 -25.53 20.39
N ALA A 153 26.08 -24.93 20.78
CA ALA A 153 26.22 -23.48 20.92
C ALA A 153 26.06 -22.76 19.57
N LEU A 154 26.67 -23.28 18.50
CA LEU A 154 26.58 -22.72 17.15
C LEU A 154 25.17 -22.89 16.55
N TYR A 155 24.58 -24.08 16.70
CA TYR A 155 23.21 -24.38 16.27
C TYR A 155 22.19 -23.51 17.02
N GLY A 156 22.35 -23.32 18.33
CA GLY A 156 21.51 -22.44 19.13
C GLY A 156 21.61 -20.97 18.69
N ARG A 157 22.83 -20.51 18.36
CA ARG A 157 23.07 -19.16 17.82
C ARG A 157 22.43 -18.98 16.44
N LEU A 158 22.57 -19.96 15.55
CA LEU A 158 21.94 -19.97 14.22
C LEU A 158 20.41 -19.91 14.36
N THR A 159 19.83 -20.82 15.13
CA THR A 159 18.38 -20.92 15.34
C THR A 159 17.81 -19.65 15.98
N SER A 160 18.54 -19.06 16.94
CA SER A 160 18.17 -17.78 17.55
C SER A 160 18.24 -16.62 16.55
N ALA A 161 19.25 -16.57 15.70
CA ALA A 161 19.38 -15.57 14.64
C ALA A 161 18.23 -15.68 13.61
N ILE A 162 17.89 -16.90 13.16
CA ILE A 162 16.76 -17.16 12.27
C ILE A 162 15.44 -16.78 12.94
N LYS A 163 15.25 -17.15 14.20
CA LYS A 163 14.03 -16.82 14.96
C LYS A 163 13.89 -15.33 15.19
N ASN A 164 14.98 -14.61 15.42
CA ASN A 164 14.98 -13.15 15.54
C ASN A 164 14.67 -12.48 14.20
N TYR A 165 15.23 -12.98 13.10
CA TYR A 165 14.87 -12.54 11.75
C TYR A 165 13.38 -12.74 11.48
N MET A 166 12.86 -13.96 11.70
CA MET A 166 11.43 -14.26 11.55
C MET A 166 10.54 -13.39 12.45
N THR A 167 10.90 -13.21 13.72
CA THR A 167 10.10 -12.41 14.69
C THR A 167 10.13 -10.92 14.37
N SER A 168 11.28 -10.38 13.96
CA SER A 168 11.40 -8.98 13.52
C SER A 168 10.52 -8.71 12.30
N THR A 169 10.55 -9.62 11.32
CA THR A 169 9.72 -9.52 10.12
C THR A 169 8.22 -9.73 10.44
N GLN A 170 7.88 -10.67 11.32
CA GLN A 170 6.49 -10.99 11.67
C GLN A 170 5.81 -9.94 12.57
N SER A 171 6.52 -9.41 13.57
CA SER A 171 6.00 -8.41 14.52
C SER A 171 5.72 -7.05 13.85
N SER A 172 6.47 -6.72 12.80
CA SER A 172 6.25 -5.52 11.99
C SER A 172 5.06 -5.67 11.03
N LEU A 173 4.68 -6.88 10.62
CA LEU A 173 3.80 -7.09 9.46
C LEU A 173 2.33 -7.39 9.77
N ALA A 174 2.03 -8.33 10.68
CA ALA A 174 0.66 -8.79 10.91
C ALA A 174 -0.31 -7.65 11.32
N PRO A 175 0.04 -6.74 12.25
CA PRO A 175 -0.83 -5.62 12.58
C PRO A 175 -0.78 -4.50 11.54
N ARG A 176 0.34 -4.29 10.82
CA ARG A 176 0.48 -3.18 9.85
C ARG A 176 -0.25 -3.44 8.53
N ALA A 177 -0.28 -4.68 8.04
CA ALA A 177 -1.05 -5.04 6.84
C ALA A 177 -2.55 -4.80 7.01
N GLU A 178 -3.08 -5.27 8.14
CA GLU A 178 -4.50 -5.21 8.45
C GLU A 178 -4.92 -3.79 8.85
N GLN A 179 -4.08 -3.07 9.61
CA GLN A 179 -4.31 -1.67 9.92
C GLN A 179 -4.16 -0.75 8.71
N MET A 180 -3.23 -0.98 7.78
CA MET A 180 -3.11 -0.13 6.59
C MET A 180 -4.26 -0.33 5.62
N LYS A 181 -4.72 -1.57 5.39
CA LYS A 181 -5.91 -1.82 4.56
C LYS A 181 -7.16 -1.15 5.15
N LYS A 182 -7.33 -1.22 6.48
CA LYS A 182 -8.46 -0.61 7.18
C LYS A 182 -8.32 0.91 7.33
N ASN A 183 -7.11 1.44 7.50
CA ASN A 183 -6.84 2.88 7.63
C ASN A 183 -6.87 3.60 6.29
N ALA A 184 -6.37 3.00 5.20
CA ALA A 184 -6.53 3.56 3.86
C ALA A 184 -8.02 3.67 3.53
N TYR A 185 -8.80 2.60 3.72
CA TYR A 185 -10.24 2.67 3.45
C TYR A 185 -10.98 3.63 4.39
N ARG A 186 -10.62 3.66 5.69
CA ARG A 186 -11.24 4.56 6.68
C ARG A 186 -10.84 6.03 6.51
N ALA A 187 -9.66 6.32 5.96
CA ALA A 187 -9.21 7.67 5.63
C ALA A 187 -9.75 8.14 4.27
N VAL A 188 -9.86 7.24 3.30
CA VAL A 188 -10.27 7.56 1.92
C VAL A 188 -11.78 7.73 1.78
N THR A 189 -12.57 6.94 2.52
CA THR A 189 -14.05 7.04 2.49
C THR A 189 -14.58 8.46 2.81
N PRO A 190 -14.15 9.15 3.88
CA PRO A 190 -14.62 10.50 4.15
C PRO A 190 -14.16 11.52 3.10
N VAL A 191 -12.97 11.35 2.51
CA VAL A 191 -12.48 12.24 1.44
C VAL A 191 -13.35 12.11 0.19
N LEU A 192 -13.67 10.89 -0.24
CA LEU A 192 -14.55 10.66 -1.39
C LEU A 192 -15.97 11.19 -1.17
N ILE A 193 -16.53 10.97 0.03
CA ILE A 193 -17.85 11.51 0.38
C ILE A 193 -17.82 13.05 0.36
N SER A 194 -16.78 13.66 0.92
CA SER A 194 -16.65 15.13 0.94
C SER A 194 -16.52 15.73 -0.46
N LEU A 195 -15.79 15.07 -1.36
CA LEU A 195 -15.65 15.47 -2.77
C LEU A 195 -17.00 15.40 -3.50
N ALA A 196 -17.74 14.30 -3.33
CA ALA A 196 -19.06 14.12 -3.95
C ALA A 196 -20.05 15.19 -3.47
N VAL A 197 -20.06 15.49 -2.17
CA VAL A 197 -20.91 16.54 -1.57
C VAL A 197 -20.52 17.92 -2.11
N MET A 198 -19.22 18.23 -2.22
CA MET A 198 -18.75 19.49 -2.82
C MET A 198 -19.23 19.64 -4.27
N ILE A 199 -19.11 18.60 -5.10
CA ILE A 199 -19.59 18.63 -6.48
C ILE A 199 -21.11 18.84 -6.53
N ALA A 200 -21.88 18.16 -5.67
CA ALA A 200 -23.33 18.31 -5.59
C ALA A 200 -23.75 19.74 -5.20
N ILE A 201 -23.06 20.37 -4.23
CA ILE A 201 -23.31 21.76 -3.83
C ILE A 201 -23.04 22.72 -4.99
N VAL A 202 -21.92 22.54 -5.72
CA VAL A 202 -21.57 23.38 -6.87
C VAL A 202 -22.60 23.25 -7.99
N LEU A 203 -23.08 22.04 -8.26
CA LEU A 203 -24.13 21.80 -9.26
C LEU A 203 -25.48 22.43 -8.86
N MET A 204 -25.87 22.30 -7.58
CA MET A 204 -27.06 22.97 -7.04
C MET A 204 -26.93 24.49 -7.14
N LEU A 205 -25.78 25.06 -6.80
CA LEU A 205 -25.53 26.49 -6.92
C LEU A 205 -25.59 26.95 -8.39
N SER A 206 -25.03 26.16 -9.31
CA SER A 206 -25.12 26.43 -10.76
C SER A 206 -26.57 26.44 -11.24
N TYR A 207 -27.39 25.48 -10.77
CA TYR A 207 -28.81 25.43 -11.08
C TYR A 207 -29.55 26.67 -10.56
N PHE A 208 -29.32 27.06 -9.30
CA PHE A 208 -29.95 28.24 -8.71
C PHE A 208 -29.53 29.54 -9.41
N MET A 209 -28.24 29.72 -9.71
CA MET A 209 -27.76 30.88 -10.45
C MET A 209 -28.38 30.98 -11.83
N ASN A 210 -28.59 29.84 -12.51
CA ASN A 210 -29.21 29.85 -13.82
C ASN A 210 -30.70 30.22 -13.74
N LEU A 211 -31.44 29.65 -12.78
CA LEU A 211 -32.88 29.85 -12.61
C LEU A 211 -33.22 31.25 -12.08
N TYR A 212 -32.49 31.75 -11.07
CA TYR A 212 -32.80 33.00 -10.37
C TYR A 212 -32.05 34.23 -10.88
N CYS A 213 -30.88 34.06 -11.51
CA CYS A 213 -30.10 35.21 -12.00
C CYS A 213 -30.05 35.27 -13.53
N VAL A 214 -29.70 34.18 -14.20
CA VAL A 214 -29.43 34.21 -15.64
C VAL A 214 -30.71 34.29 -16.46
N ASP A 215 -31.67 33.39 -16.24
CA ASP A 215 -32.94 33.33 -16.99
C ASP A 215 -33.79 34.61 -16.86
N PRO A 216 -33.98 35.21 -15.66
CA PRO A 216 -34.74 36.46 -15.55
C PRO A 216 -34.04 37.64 -16.25
N VAL A 217 -32.71 37.77 -16.13
CA VAL A 217 -31.94 38.83 -16.84
C VAL A 217 -32.10 38.68 -18.35
N LEU A 218 -32.04 37.45 -18.84
CA LEU A 218 -32.24 37.13 -20.25
C LEU A 218 -33.63 37.55 -20.75
N LYS A 219 -34.67 37.24 -19.97
CA LYS A 219 -36.06 37.61 -20.28
C LYS A 219 -36.27 39.13 -20.24
N MET A 220 -35.70 39.81 -19.25
CA MET A 220 -35.78 41.28 -19.15
C MET A 220 -35.01 41.96 -20.29
N ASN A 221 -33.80 41.50 -20.60
CA ASN A 221 -33.03 42.05 -21.72
C ASN A 221 -33.75 41.87 -23.07
N LYS A 222 -34.38 40.71 -23.28
CA LYS A 222 -35.19 40.48 -24.48
C LYS A 222 -36.43 41.38 -24.51
N GLY A 223 -37.18 41.47 -23.41
CA GLY A 223 -38.34 42.35 -23.33
C GLY A 223 -37.99 43.84 -23.51
N LEU A 224 -36.84 44.28 -23.03
CA LEU A 224 -36.37 45.65 -23.20
C LEU A 224 -35.92 45.91 -24.65
N GLY A 225 -35.25 44.95 -25.29
CA GLY A 225 -34.93 44.97 -26.71
C GLY A 225 -36.19 45.08 -27.58
N ASP A 226 -37.22 44.30 -27.27
CA ASP A 226 -38.50 44.33 -27.98
C ASP A 226 -39.24 45.68 -27.80
N TYR A 227 -39.16 46.29 -26.61
CA TYR A 227 -39.68 47.64 -26.37
C TYR A 227 -38.94 48.73 -27.17
N LEU A 228 -37.61 48.65 -27.24
CA LEU A 228 -36.76 49.61 -27.95
C LEU A 228 -36.95 49.55 -29.47
N VAL A 229 -37.04 48.34 -30.04
CA VAL A 229 -37.10 48.13 -31.49
C VAL A 229 -38.54 48.21 -32.02
N TYR A 230 -39.50 47.59 -31.35
CA TYR A 230 -40.85 47.42 -31.87
C TYR A 230 -41.90 48.27 -31.16
N ARG A 231 -41.53 49.08 -30.15
CA ARG A 231 -42.44 49.88 -29.31
C ARG A 231 -43.56 49.07 -28.63
N VAL A 232 -43.39 47.75 -28.54
CA VAL A 232 -44.32 46.84 -27.86
C VAL A 232 -44.18 47.02 -26.35
N PRO A 233 -45.26 47.02 -25.55
CA PRO A 233 -45.17 47.17 -24.10
C PRO A 233 -44.24 46.12 -23.49
N PHE A 234 -43.39 46.57 -22.56
CA PHE A 234 -42.49 45.69 -21.81
C PHE A 234 -43.32 44.72 -20.97
N VAL A 235 -43.36 43.46 -21.39
CA VAL A 235 -44.04 42.39 -20.67
C VAL A 235 -43.01 41.33 -20.32
N ALA A 236 -42.15 41.64 -19.37
CA ALA A 236 -41.31 40.62 -18.74
C ALA A 236 -42.23 39.72 -17.90
N LYS A 237 -42.68 38.60 -18.49
CA LYS A 237 -43.40 37.52 -17.79
C LYS A 237 -42.39 36.54 -17.17
N GLY A 238 -42.39 36.47 -15.85
CA GLY A 238 -41.57 35.56 -15.05
C GLY A 238 -41.78 35.82 -13.56
N ASP A 239 -41.58 34.80 -12.73
CA ASP A 239 -41.47 34.95 -11.27
C ASP A 239 -40.12 35.59 -10.95
N PHE A 240 -40.07 36.92 -11.04
CA PHE A 240 -38.92 37.69 -10.59
C PHE A 240 -38.99 37.82 -9.07
N LYS A 241 -37.94 37.42 -8.37
CA LYS A 241 -37.81 37.57 -6.91
C LYS A 241 -36.67 38.53 -6.60
N ASP A 242 -36.74 39.13 -5.42
CA ASP A 242 -35.70 39.98 -4.82
C ASP A 242 -35.23 41.12 -5.73
N GLU A 243 -33.92 41.24 -6.00
CA GLU A 243 -33.34 42.35 -6.74
C GLU A 243 -33.80 42.40 -8.21
N MET A 244 -34.19 41.25 -8.78
CA MET A 244 -34.69 41.19 -10.16
C MET A 244 -36.09 41.80 -10.30
N LEU A 245 -36.92 41.69 -9.27
CA LEU A 245 -38.24 42.34 -9.23
C LEU A 245 -38.05 43.86 -9.15
N GLN A 246 -37.19 44.33 -8.25
CA GLN A 246 -36.88 45.76 -8.14
C GLN A 246 -36.31 46.33 -9.43
N LEU A 247 -35.46 45.57 -10.13
CA LEU A 247 -34.94 45.99 -11.43
C LEU A 247 -36.05 46.10 -12.48
N LYS A 248 -37.00 45.17 -12.49
CA LYS A 248 -38.17 45.20 -13.38
C LYS A 248 -39.03 46.43 -13.09
N GLU A 249 -39.36 46.68 -11.83
CA GLU A 249 -40.17 47.83 -11.41
C GLU A 249 -39.50 49.17 -11.75
N LYS A 250 -38.18 49.28 -11.56
CA LYS A 250 -37.42 50.47 -11.96
C LYS A 250 -37.46 50.68 -13.47
N ILE A 251 -37.35 49.62 -14.27
CA ILE A 251 -37.47 49.69 -15.73
C ILE A 251 -38.89 50.15 -16.12
N ASP A 252 -39.92 49.57 -15.51
CA ASP A 252 -41.32 49.94 -15.78
C ASP A 252 -41.61 51.41 -15.43
N ALA A 253 -41.11 51.90 -14.28
CA ALA A 253 -41.23 53.30 -13.88
C ALA A 253 -40.52 54.26 -14.86
N LEU A 254 -39.33 53.88 -15.34
CA LEU A 254 -38.55 54.68 -16.28
C LEU A 254 -39.23 54.73 -17.66
N ILE A 255 -39.85 53.62 -18.09
CA ILE A 255 -40.69 53.57 -19.29
C ILE A 255 -41.90 54.49 -19.14
N ALA A 256 -42.59 54.47 -17.99
CA ALA A 256 -43.75 55.33 -17.72
C ALA A 256 -43.38 56.83 -17.75
N LEU A 257 -42.28 57.22 -17.10
CA LEU A 257 -41.75 58.59 -17.14
C LEU A 257 -41.38 59.01 -18.56
N SER A 258 -40.72 58.13 -19.33
CA SER A 258 -40.36 58.42 -20.72
C SER A 258 -41.57 58.64 -21.64
N LYS A 259 -42.71 58.01 -21.34
CA LYS A 259 -43.97 58.24 -22.05
C LYS A 259 -44.61 59.56 -21.65
N GLN A 260 -44.59 59.91 -20.36
CA GLN A 260 -45.14 61.17 -19.85
C GLN A 260 -44.38 62.39 -20.39
N GLN A 261 -43.06 62.30 -20.52
CA GLN A 261 -42.21 63.40 -21.01
C GLN A 261 -42.31 63.64 -22.52
N LYS A 262 -43.02 62.76 -23.25
CA LYS A 262 -43.21 62.84 -24.71
C LYS A 262 -44.59 63.38 -25.12
N ASN A 263 -45.47 63.62 -24.14
CA ASN A 263 -46.70 64.41 -24.26
C ASN A 263 -46.43 65.85 -23.79
#